data_AF-A0A9P6VIQ0-F1
#
_entry.id   AF-A0A9P6VIQ0-F1
#
_cell.length_a   1.000
_cell.length_b   1.000
_cell.length_c   1.000
_cell.angle_alpha   90.00
_cell.angle_beta   90.00
_cell.angle_gamma   90.00
#
_symmetry.space_group_name_H-M   'P 1'
#
loop_
_entity.id
_entity.type
_entity.pdbx_description
1 polymer ?
#
loop_
_entity_poly.entity_id
_entity_poly.type
_entity_poly.pdbx_seq_one_letter_code
_entity_poly.pdbx_strand_id
1 'polypeptide(L)'
;MAPNSFTLHKDTPYAELWMGTHKCVPACDLRTGQVLSELISYSQDPNGVQPGNLMEGNLPFILKVLSIGKALCIQAHPDKSLAEELHAKNSHIYPDNNHKPEMVIALSAFEAFCGFRPADEILYLFKTIPPLTHLLNRLSFNLQSAFEFPGYTE
;
A
#
# COMPACT_ATOMS: atom_id res chain seq x y z
N MET A 1 5.56 -29.87 3.03
CA MET A 1 6.92 -29.48 3.47
C MET A 1 7.05 -29.84 4.93
N ALA A 2 8.16 -30.42 5.37
CA ALA A 2 8.32 -30.76 6.79
C ALA A 2 8.27 -29.48 7.65
N PRO A 3 7.53 -29.46 8.77
CA PRO A 3 7.60 -28.35 9.72
C PRO A 3 9.06 -28.25 10.18
N ASN A 4 9.67 -27.06 10.05
CA ASN A 4 11.05 -26.70 10.46
C ASN A 4 12.17 -26.71 9.40
N SER A 5 11.90 -26.65 8.10
CA SER A 5 12.98 -26.49 7.10
C SER A 5 13.48 -25.04 6.91
N PHE A 6 12.87 -24.05 7.57
CA PHE A 6 13.30 -22.66 7.43
C PHE A 6 14.52 -22.39 8.32
N THR A 7 15.61 -21.98 7.69
CA THR A 7 16.81 -21.50 8.40
C THR A 7 16.89 -19.99 8.23
N LEU A 8 17.01 -19.27 9.35
CA LEU A 8 17.17 -17.83 9.34
C LEU A 8 18.59 -17.45 8.89
N HIS A 9 18.70 -16.64 7.83
CA HIS A 9 19.97 -16.10 7.37
C HIS A 9 20.16 -14.67 7.90
N LYS A 10 21.08 -14.48 8.85
CA LYS A 10 21.22 -13.20 9.59
C LYS A 10 21.53 -11.99 8.71
N ASP A 11 22.24 -12.19 7.61
CA ASP A 11 22.66 -11.11 6.71
C ASP A 11 21.66 -10.85 5.57
N THR A 12 20.53 -11.55 5.57
CA THR A 12 19.48 -11.41 4.56
C THR A 12 18.37 -10.49 5.08
N PRO A 13 17.97 -9.45 4.33
CA PRO A 13 16.80 -8.65 4.70
C PRO A 13 15.51 -9.43 4.47
N TYR A 14 14.69 -9.58 5.51
CA TYR A 14 13.34 -10.15 5.44
C TYR A 14 12.32 -9.02 5.51
N ALA A 15 11.99 -8.41 4.37
CA ALA A 15 11.21 -7.18 4.32
C ALA A 15 9.69 -7.38 4.50
N GLU A 16 9.12 -8.45 3.94
CA GLU A 16 7.68 -8.66 3.94
C GLU A 16 7.33 -10.12 4.21
N LEU A 17 6.42 -10.37 5.16
CA LEU A 17 5.71 -11.64 5.31
C LEU A 17 4.31 -11.49 4.72
N TRP A 18 3.98 -12.30 3.73
CA TRP A 18 2.72 -12.24 2.99
C TRP A 18 1.74 -13.30 3.52
N MET A 19 0.51 -12.90 3.80
CA MET A 19 -0.57 -13.77 4.23
C MET A 19 -1.81 -13.48 3.38
N GLY A 20 -2.23 -14.49 2.62
CA GLY A 20 -3.39 -14.40 1.75
C GLY A 20 -3.26 -15.31 0.54
N THR A 21 -4.01 -14.99 -0.52
CA THR A 21 -4.14 -15.83 -1.72
C THR A 21 -3.35 -15.29 -2.91
N HIS A 22 -2.35 -14.44 -2.67
CA HIS A 22 -1.61 -13.80 -3.76
C HIS A 22 -0.74 -14.80 -4.52
N LYS A 23 -0.98 -14.93 -5.83
CA LYS A 23 -0.34 -15.91 -6.72
C LYS A 23 1.20 -15.93 -6.72
N CYS A 24 1.85 -14.76 -6.55
CA CYS A 24 3.32 -14.70 -6.57
C CYS A 24 3.97 -15.21 -5.27
N VAL A 25 3.24 -15.20 -4.15
CA VAL A 25 3.75 -15.61 -2.84
C VAL A 25 2.63 -16.40 -2.15
N PRO A 26 2.39 -17.65 -2.59
CA PRO A 26 1.27 -18.44 -2.10
C PRO A 26 1.48 -18.82 -0.63
N ALA A 27 0.43 -18.67 0.18
CA ALA A 27 0.37 -19.27 1.50
C ALA A 27 -0.08 -20.74 1.37
N CYS A 28 0.52 -21.64 2.16
CA CYS A 28 0.22 -23.07 2.10
C CYS A 28 -0.06 -23.65 3.50
N ASP A 29 -0.95 -24.63 3.57
CA ASP A 29 -1.13 -25.46 4.76
C ASP A 29 0.13 -26.31 5.00
N LEU A 30 0.67 -26.27 6.22
CA LEU A 30 1.93 -26.96 6.53
C LEU A 30 1.79 -28.49 6.58
N ARG A 31 0.59 -29.01 6.86
CA ARG A 31 0.32 -30.45 6.98
C ARG A 31 0.08 -31.08 5.61
N THR A 32 -0.73 -30.46 4.77
CA THR A 32 -1.13 -31.01 3.46
C THR A 32 -0.27 -30.45 2.32
N GLY A 33 0.32 -29.28 2.49
CA GLY A 33 1.04 -28.56 1.44
C GLY A 33 0.13 -27.85 0.43
N GLN A 34 -1.20 -27.91 0.60
CA GLN A 34 -2.16 -27.29 -0.31
C GLN A 34 -2.13 -25.77 -0.20
N VAL A 35 -2.36 -25.09 -1.32
CA VAL A 35 -2.37 -23.63 -1.39
C VAL A 35 -3.66 -23.07 -0.81
N LEU A 36 -3.57 -21.96 -0.08
CA LEU A 36 -4.70 -21.33 0.60
C LEU A 36 -5.87 -20.99 -0.35
N SER A 37 -5.58 -20.52 -1.57
CA SER A 37 -6.62 -20.21 -2.56
C SER A 37 -7.45 -21.43 -2.96
N GLU A 38 -6.83 -22.61 -3.06
CA GLU A 38 -7.51 -23.87 -3.34
C GLU A 38 -8.36 -24.28 -2.14
N LEU A 39 -7.80 -24.21 -0.92
CA LEU A 39 -8.51 -24.55 0.31
C LEU A 39 -9.78 -23.72 0.50
N ILE A 40 -9.70 -22.42 0.20
CA ILE A 40 -10.84 -21.50 0.26
C ILE A 40 -11.87 -21.87 -0.82
N SER A 41 -11.45 -22.15 -2.05
CA SER A 41 -12.34 -22.50 -3.16
C SER A 41 -13.15 -23.77 -2.90
N TYR A 42 -12.58 -24.74 -2.18
CA TYR A 42 -13.24 -25.99 -1.83
C TYR A 42 -14.04 -25.94 -0.52
N SER A 43 -13.95 -24.84 0.24
CA SER A 43 -14.63 -24.73 1.53
C SER A 43 -16.14 -24.53 1.33
N GLN A 44 -16.93 -25.50 1.81
CA GLN A 44 -18.40 -25.41 1.92
C GLN A 44 -18.84 -24.87 3.29
N ASP A 45 -17.95 -24.22 4.04
CA ASP A 45 -18.22 -23.80 5.42
C ASP A 45 -19.33 -22.72 5.46
N PRO A 46 -20.52 -23.03 5.99
CA PRO A 46 -21.63 -22.08 6.07
C PRO A 46 -21.37 -20.92 7.05
N ASN A 47 -20.37 -21.05 7.94
CA ASN A 47 -19.94 -20.03 8.90
C ASN A 47 -18.61 -19.35 8.52
N GLY A 48 -17.97 -19.80 7.43
CA GLY A 48 -16.78 -19.17 6.88
C GLY A 48 -17.10 -17.82 6.22
N VAL A 49 -16.07 -17.07 5.81
CA VAL A 49 -16.24 -15.93 4.91
C VAL A 49 -17.01 -16.43 3.69
N GLN A 50 -18.27 -16.04 3.56
CA GLN A 50 -19.13 -16.64 2.54
C GLN A 50 -18.49 -16.43 1.15
N PRO A 51 -18.41 -17.49 0.31
CA PRO A 51 -17.81 -17.45 -1.03
C PRO A 51 -18.36 -16.37 -1.96
N GLY A 52 -19.51 -15.74 -1.64
CA GLY A 52 -20.12 -14.69 -2.45
C GLY A 52 -19.28 -13.42 -2.63
N ASN A 53 -18.31 -13.16 -1.75
CA ASN A 53 -17.38 -12.02 -1.89
C ASN A 53 -15.98 -12.42 -2.37
N LEU A 54 -15.74 -13.71 -2.63
CA LEU A 54 -14.44 -14.24 -3.01
C LEU A 54 -14.43 -14.52 -4.52
N MET A 55 -13.78 -13.66 -5.28
CA MET A 55 -13.59 -13.87 -6.72
C MET A 55 -12.61 -15.03 -6.93
N GLU A 56 -13.13 -16.19 -7.36
CA GLU A 56 -12.31 -17.37 -7.71
C GLU A 56 -11.37 -17.83 -6.57
N GLY A 57 -11.86 -17.81 -5.32
CA GLY A 57 -11.05 -18.26 -4.17
C GLY A 57 -9.98 -17.28 -3.71
N ASN A 58 -9.99 -16.04 -4.22
CA ASN A 58 -9.09 -14.99 -3.77
C ASN A 58 -9.71 -14.15 -2.66
N LEU A 59 -8.93 -13.89 -1.61
CA LEU A 59 -9.28 -12.92 -0.59
C LEU A 59 -9.29 -11.50 -1.18
N PRO A 60 -10.24 -10.63 -0.79
CA PRO A 60 -10.31 -9.25 -1.27
C PRO A 60 -9.25 -8.34 -0.63
N PHE A 61 -8.35 -8.90 0.19
CA PHE A 61 -7.27 -8.20 0.84
C PHE A 61 -6.01 -9.07 0.86
N ILE A 62 -4.88 -8.43 1.10
CA ILE A 62 -3.64 -9.09 1.49
C ILE A 62 -3.20 -8.56 2.84
N LEU A 63 -2.88 -9.47 3.76
CA LEU A 63 -2.26 -9.10 5.02
C LEU A 63 -0.75 -9.22 4.88
N LYS A 64 -0.03 -8.21 5.36
CA LYS A 64 1.43 -8.20 5.38
C LYS A 64 1.97 -7.80 6.74
N VAL A 65 3.10 -8.39 7.12
CA VAL A 65 3.98 -7.84 8.16
C VAL A 65 5.21 -7.27 7.45
N LEU A 66 5.47 -5.98 7.64
CA LEU A 66 6.60 -5.29 7.02
C LEU A 66 7.70 -5.05 8.06
N SER A 67 8.94 -5.40 7.71
CA SER A 67 10.15 -5.03 8.44
C SER A 67 10.93 -4.01 7.60
N ILE A 68 10.83 -2.74 8.00
CA ILE A 68 11.30 -1.61 7.20
C ILE A 68 12.69 -1.19 7.67
N GLY A 69 13.72 -1.55 6.91
CA GLY A 69 15.11 -1.16 7.19
C GLY A 69 15.55 0.18 6.58
N LYS A 70 14.81 0.68 5.58
CA LYS A 70 15.05 1.95 4.89
C LYS A 70 13.71 2.57 4.48
N ALA A 71 13.68 3.89 4.31
CA ALA A 71 12.50 4.59 3.81
C ALA A 71 12.07 4.04 2.44
N LEU A 72 10.77 3.77 2.30
CA LEU A 72 10.15 3.35 1.05
C LEU A 72 9.91 4.57 0.14
N CYS A 73 9.63 4.31 -1.14
CA CYS A 73 9.25 5.36 -2.08
C CYS A 73 7.99 6.09 -1.61
N ILE A 74 7.90 7.39 -1.91
CA ILE A 74 6.63 8.13 -1.77
C ILE A 74 5.65 7.57 -2.81
N GLN A 75 4.45 7.24 -2.36
CA GLN A 75 3.44 6.54 -3.15
C GLN A 75 2.09 7.24 -3.00
N ALA A 76 1.31 7.17 -4.07
CA ALA A 76 -0.11 7.49 -4.08
C ALA A 76 -0.83 6.43 -4.90
N HIS A 77 -2.02 6.04 -4.45
CA HIS A 77 -2.83 5.06 -5.16
C HIS A 77 -3.99 5.77 -5.88
N PRO A 78 -4.24 5.42 -7.15
CA PRO A 78 -5.41 5.94 -7.84
C PRO A 78 -6.69 5.43 -7.17
N ASP A 79 -7.76 6.23 -7.27
CA ASP A 79 -9.09 5.72 -7.02
C ASP A 79 -9.51 4.70 -8.10
N LYS A 80 -10.70 4.11 -7.95
CA LYS A 80 -11.15 3.03 -8.84
C LYS A 80 -11.28 3.50 -10.30
N SER A 81 -11.83 4.69 -10.50
CA SER A 81 -12.05 5.26 -11.83
C SER A 81 -10.72 5.53 -12.53
N LEU A 82 -9.77 6.13 -11.82
CA LEU A 82 -8.45 6.42 -12.37
C LEU A 82 -7.63 5.13 -12.60
N ALA A 83 -7.76 4.12 -11.73
CA ALA A 83 -7.09 2.84 -11.92
C ALA A 83 -7.53 2.13 -13.20
N GLU A 84 -8.84 2.15 -13.51
CA GLU A 84 -9.39 1.60 -14.76
C GLU A 84 -8.85 2.31 -16.00
N GLU A 85 -8.81 3.65 -15.97
CA GLU A 85 -8.25 4.45 -17.06
C GLU A 85 -6.76 4.16 -17.28
N LEU A 86 -5.98 4.16 -16.20
CA LEU A 86 -4.54 3.95 -16.26
C LEU A 86 -4.17 2.54 -16.72
N HIS A 87 -4.90 1.52 -16.25
CA HIS A 87 -4.73 0.13 -16.70
C HIS A 87 -5.03 -0.01 -18.20
N ALA A 88 -6.13 0.57 -18.68
CA ALA A 88 -6.50 0.52 -20.09
C ALA A 88 -5.46 1.23 -20.99
N LYS A 89 -4.85 2.32 -20.50
CA LYS A 89 -3.82 3.06 -21.24
C LYS A 89 -2.45 2.39 -21.21
N ASN A 90 -2.04 1.80 -20.09
CA ASN A 90 -0.72 1.20 -19.94
C ASN A 90 -0.70 0.07 -18.89
N SER A 91 -1.20 -1.10 -19.29
CA SER A 91 -1.29 -2.29 -18.43
C SER A 91 0.05 -2.87 -17.99
N HIS A 92 1.16 -2.48 -18.62
CA HIS A 92 2.50 -2.86 -18.16
C HIS A 92 2.91 -2.09 -16.89
N ILE A 93 2.52 -0.81 -16.78
CA ILE A 93 2.83 0.02 -15.60
C ILE A 93 1.77 -0.15 -14.52
N TYR A 94 0.50 -0.25 -14.92
CA TYR A 94 -0.64 -0.44 -14.03
C TYR A 94 -1.19 -1.84 -14.25
N PRO A 95 -0.73 -2.86 -13.50
CA PRO A 95 -0.99 -4.27 -13.81
C PRO A 95 -2.44 -4.71 -13.57
N ASP A 96 -3.21 -3.93 -12.83
CA ASP A 96 -4.63 -4.17 -12.56
C ASP A 96 -5.42 -2.86 -12.56
N ASN A 97 -6.74 -2.98 -12.61
CA ASN A 97 -7.68 -1.88 -12.69
C ASN A 97 -8.31 -1.52 -11.34
N ASN A 98 -7.67 -1.86 -10.21
CA ASN A 98 -8.28 -1.70 -8.90
C ASN A 98 -7.71 -0.54 -8.09
N HIS A 99 -8.55 0.03 -7.23
CA HIS A 99 -8.07 0.93 -6.19
C HIS A 99 -7.34 0.11 -5.12
N LYS A 100 -6.39 0.73 -4.44
CA LYS A 100 -5.55 0.06 -3.43
C LYS A 100 -5.62 0.81 -2.09
N PRO A 101 -6.72 0.64 -1.33
CA PRO A 101 -6.81 1.19 0.00
C PRO A 101 -5.89 0.38 0.92
N GLU A 102 -5.11 1.07 1.75
CA GLU A 102 -4.14 0.46 2.66
C GLU A 102 -4.39 0.94 4.09
N MET A 103 -4.13 0.07 5.05
CA MET A 103 -4.19 0.37 6.47
C MET A 103 -2.93 -0.18 7.14
N VAL A 104 -2.34 0.59 8.03
CA VAL A 104 -1.10 0.23 8.73
C VAL A 104 -1.35 0.23 10.24
N ILE A 105 -0.88 -0.82 10.91
CA ILE A 105 -0.88 -0.94 12.37
C ILE A 105 0.56 -1.11 12.82
N ALA A 106 1.03 -0.22 13.69
CA ALA A 106 2.39 -0.24 14.19
C ALA A 106 2.59 -1.39 15.19
N LEU A 107 3.50 -2.32 14.87
CA LEU A 107 3.93 -3.40 15.78
C LEU A 107 5.17 -3.01 16.62
N SER A 108 5.88 -1.97 16.18
CA SER A 108 7.02 -1.33 16.85
C SER A 108 6.92 0.19 16.65
N ALA A 109 7.90 0.95 17.16
CA ALA A 109 8.03 2.35 16.76
C ALA A 109 8.04 2.46 15.22
N PHE A 110 7.24 3.38 14.71
CA PHE A 110 6.94 3.49 13.28
C PHE A 110 6.78 4.96 12.91
N GLU A 111 7.36 5.33 11.77
CA GLU A 111 7.30 6.68 11.20
C GLU A 111 6.80 6.58 9.76
N ALA A 112 5.93 7.52 9.36
CA ALA A 112 5.41 7.58 7.99
C ALA A 112 5.13 9.02 7.57
N PHE A 113 5.22 9.25 6.25
CA PHE A 113 4.61 10.40 5.62
C PHE A 113 3.19 10.03 5.19
N CYS A 114 2.20 10.82 5.61
CA CYS A 114 0.81 10.61 5.26
C CYS A 114 0.11 11.95 5.05
N GLY A 115 -0.36 12.19 3.82
CA GLY A 115 -1.03 13.42 3.45
C GLY A 115 -0.09 14.64 3.36
N PHE A 116 -0.69 15.78 3.02
CA PHE A 116 -0.02 17.07 3.07
C PHE A 116 -0.10 17.67 4.47
N ARG A 117 0.92 18.46 4.82
CA ARG A 117 0.86 19.33 6.00
C ARG A 117 -0.23 20.41 5.83
N PRO A 118 -0.70 21.02 6.93
CA PRO A 118 -1.49 22.23 6.87
C PRO A 118 -0.85 23.29 5.96
N ALA A 119 -1.69 24.04 5.24
CA ALA A 119 -1.25 25.01 4.24
C ALA A 119 -0.29 26.06 4.82
N ASP A 120 -0.59 26.58 6.00
CA ASP A 120 0.22 27.55 6.73
C ASP A 120 1.60 27.01 7.13
N GLU A 121 1.67 25.74 7.56
CA GLU A 121 2.95 25.07 7.81
C GLU A 121 3.78 24.94 6.52
N ILE A 122 3.15 24.54 5.42
CA ILE A 122 3.81 24.46 4.11
C ILE A 122 4.38 25.83 3.75
N LEU A 123 3.56 26.87 3.80
CA LEU A 123 3.96 28.25 3.51
C LEU A 123 5.12 28.72 4.38
N TYR A 124 5.09 28.40 5.68
CA TYR A 124 6.16 28.73 6.61
C TYR A 124 7.48 28.05 6.21
N LEU A 125 7.47 26.75 5.95
CA LEU A 125 8.67 25.99 5.55
C LEU A 125 9.26 26.53 4.24
N PHE A 126 8.40 26.85 3.28
CA PHE A 126 8.80 27.41 2.00
C PHE A 126 9.45 28.79 2.10
N LYS A 127 9.07 29.61 3.09
CA LYS A 127 9.67 30.94 3.36
C LYS A 127 10.96 30.86 4.17
N THR A 128 11.12 29.82 4.99
CA THR A 128 12.21 29.71 5.98
C THR A 128 13.35 28.81 5.52
N ILE A 129 13.10 27.85 4.63
CA ILE A 129 14.12 26.93 4.11
C ILE A 129 14.65 27.47 2.76
N PRO A 130 15.91 27.96 2.69
CA PRO A 130 16.40 28.70 1.52
C PRO A 130 16.29 27.95 0.18
N PRO A 131 16.58 26.63 0.08
CA PRO A 131 16.35 25.89 -1.16
C PRO A 131 14.90 25.90 -1.63
N LEU A 132 13.93 25.83 -0.70
CA LEU A 132 12.50 25.86 -1.03
C LEU A 132 12.06 27.29 -1.42
N THR A 133 12.58 28.30 -0.74
CA THR A 133 12.34 29.71 -1.09
C THR A 133 12.83 30.00 -2.50
N HIS A 134 14.03 29.52 -2.86
CA HIS A 134 14.56 29.70 -4.21
C HIS A 134 13.71 29.00 -5.27
N LEU A 135 13.20 27.80 -4.97
CA LEU A 135 12.31 27.06 -5.87
C LEU A 135 11.03 27.86 -6.19
N LEU A 136 10.41 28.49 -5.20
CA LEU A 136 9.20 29.30 -5.42
C LEU A 136 9.44 30.50 -6.29
N ASN A 137 10.52 31.24 -6.01
CA ASN A 137 10.89 32.42 -6.78
C ASN A 137 11.14 32.05 -8.25
N ARG A 138 11.70 30.86 -8.51
CA ARG A 138 11.90 30.34 -9.87
C ARG A 138 10.60 29.94 -10.57
N LEU A 139 9.62 29.42 -9.84
CA LEU A 139 8.34 28.96 -10.42
C LEU A 139 7.35 30.11 -10.69
N SER A 140 7.70 31.35 -10.35
CA SER A 140 6.79 32.53 -10.41
C SER A 140 5.44 32.26 -9.73
N PHE A 141 5.42 31.35 -8.76
CA PHE A 141 4.20 30.84 -8.16
C PHE A 141 3.80 31.76 -7.00
N ASN A 142 2.66 32.43 -7.12
CA ASN A 142 2.10 33.18 -6.01
C ASN A 142 1.39 32.20 -5.06
N LEU A 143 2.07 31.86 -3.98
CA LEU A 143 1.55 30.96 -2.97
C LEU A 143 0.28 31.47 -2.28
N GLN A 144 0.10 32.78 -2.16
CA GLN A 144 -1.06 33.36 -1.49
C GLN A 144 -2.36 32.95 -2.21
N SER A 145 -2.37 33.02 -3.54
CA SER A 145 -3.53 32.64 -4.37
C SER A 145 -3.80 31.14 -4.41
N ALA A 146 -2.83 30.28 -4.09
CA ALA A 146 -2.98 28.83 -4.20
C ALA A 146 -3.67 28.20 -2.98
N PHE A 147 -3.70 28.92 -1.85
CA PHE A 147 -4.32 28.46 -0.60
C PHE A 147 -5.60 29.24 -0.24
N GLU A 148 -6.06 30.14 -1.12
CA GLU A 148 -7.36 30.84 -1.02
C GLU A 148 -8.54 30.00 -1.57
N PHE A 149 -8.40 28.66 -1.67
CA PHE A 149 -9.51 27.81 -2.12
C PHE A 149 -10.65 27.77 -1.09
N PRO A 150 -11.89 28.13 -1.47
CA PRO A 150 -13.05 28.01 -0.59
C PRO A 150 -13.37 26.53 -0.42
N GLY A 151 -12.90 25.92 0.66
CA GLY A 151 -13.12 24.49 0.94
C GLY A 151 -12.16 23.87 1.96
N TYR A 152 -11.03 24.53 2.29
CA TYR A 152 -10.20 24.17 3.44
C TYR A 152 -10.65 24.96 4.68
N THR A 153 -11.78 24.58 5.24
CA THR A 153 -12.12 24.86 6.65
C THR A 153 -12.44 23.52 7.29
N GLU A 154 -11.81 23.31 8.46
CA GLU A 154 -11.80 22.12 9.34
C GLU A 154 -12.90 21.06 9.15
#